data_AF-A0A3C0QS27-F1
#
_entry.id   AF-A0A3C0QS27-F1
#
_cell.length_a   1.000
_cell.length_b   1.000
_cell.length_c   1.000
_cell.angle_alpha   90.00
_cell.angle_beta   90.00
_cell.angle_gamma   90.00
#
_symmetry.space_group_name_H-M   'P 1'
#
loop_
_entity.id
_entity.type
_entity.pdbx_description
1 polymer ?
#
loop_
_entity_poly.entity_id
_entity_poly.type
_entity_poly.pdbx_seq_one_letter_code
_entity_poly.pdbx_strand_id
1 'polypeptide(L)' 'MNLLKAFIVGGIICAIGQILIDKTKLTPARILTAFVVSGVILSAIGLYEPLVKFAGAGASVPLTGFGHLLAK' A
#
# COMPACT_ATOMS: atom_id res chain seq x y z
N MET A 1 -12.83 0.00 14.35
CA MET A 1 -12.40 -0.03 12.94
C MET A 1 -13.48 0.67 12.12
N ASN A 2 -13.18 1.81 11.49
CA ASN A 2 -14.18 2.50 10.67
C ASN A 2 -14.09 1.96 9.24
N LEU A 3 -15.11 1.20 8.82
CA LEU A 3 -15.15 0.51 7.53
C LEU A 3 -14.95 1.49 6.36
N LEU A 4 -15.47 2.70 6.48
CA LEU A 4 -15.33 3.75 5.47
C LEU A 4 -13.86 4.16 5.28
N LYS A 5 -13.09 4.27 6.37
CA LYS A 5 -11.65 4.59 6.30
C LYS A 5 -10.87 3.48 5.62
N ALA A 6 -11.16 2.22 5.97
CA ALA A 6 -10.52 1.07 5.36
C ALA A 6 -10.80 0.98 3.85
N PHE A 7 -12.06 1.17 3.46
CA PHE A 7 -12.48 1.19 2.06
C PHE A 7 -11.80 2.31 1.27
N ILE A 8 -11.79 3.54 1.78
CA ILE A 8 -11.20 4.69 1.08
C ILE A 8 -9.69 4.53 0.94
N VAL A 9 -8.97 4.19 2.02
CA VAL A 9 -7.51 4.10 1.97
C VAL A 9 -7.06 2.93 1.11
N GLY A 10 -7.67 1.75 1.28
CA GLY A 10 -7.39 0.59 0.44
C GLY A 10 -7.75 0.85 -1.03
N GLY A 11 -8.90 1.49 -1.27
CA GLY A 11 -9.35 1.90 -2.60
C GLY A 11 -8.38 2.85 -3.29
N ILE A 12 -7.85 3.85 -2.59
CA ILE A 12 -6.84 4.79 -3.12
C ILE A 12 -5.56 4.03 -3.49
N ILE A 13 -5.06 3.13 -2.64
CA ILE A 13 -3.86 2.33 -2.93
C ILE A 13 -4.09 1.46 -4.18
N CYS A 14 -5.25 0.82 -4.29
CA CYS A 14 -5.62 0.03 -5.47
C CYS A 14 -5.76 0.89 -6.74
N ALA A 15 -6.37 2.07 -6.63
CA ALA A 15 -6.53 3.01 -7.74
C ALA A 15 -5.17 3.50 -8.27
N ILE A 16 -4.19 3.75 -7.39
CA ILE A 16 -2.81 4.05 -7.81
C ILE A 16 -2.24 2.87 -8.61
N GLY A 17 -2.46 1.63 -8.16
CA GLY A 17 -2.03 0.43 -8.88
C GLY A 17 -2.68 0.32 -10.27
N GLN A 18 -3.99 0.55 -10.35
CA GLN A 18 -4.74 0.56 -11.61
C GLN A 18 -4.21 1.62 -12.58
N ILE A 19 -3.94 2.85 -12.10
CA ILE A 19 -3.36 3.91 -12.93
C ILE A 19 -1.99 3.48 -13.48
N LEU A 20 -1.14 2.85 -12.67
CA LEU A 20 0.15 2.36 -13.15
C LEU A 20 0.01 1.27 -14.21
N ILE A 21 -0.97 0.37 -14.06
CA ILE A 21 -1.26 -0.68 -15.05
C ILE A 21 -1.76 -0.05 -16.36
N ASP A 22 -2.69 0.89 -16.29
CA ASP A 22 -3.41 1.40 -17.47
C ASP A 22 -2.65 2.49 -18.22
N LYS A 23 -1.82 3.28 -17.51
CA LYS A 23 -1.18 4.49 -18.05
C LYS A 23 0.33 4.37 -18.24
N THR A 24 0.94 3.27 -17.82
CA THR A 24 2.40 3.07 -17.97
C THR A 24 2.73 1.79 -18.73
N LYS A 25 3.99 1.66 -19.16
CA LYS A 25 4.52 0.43 -19.77
C LYS A 25 5.20 -0.48 -18.74
N LEU A 26 4.98 -0.25 -17.45
CA LEU A 26 5.57 -1.07 -16.40
C LEU A 26 4.99 -2.48 -16.48
N THR A 27 5.85 -3.48 -16.33
CA THR A 27 5.38 -4.86 -16.22
C THR A 27 4.68 -5.04 -14.86
N PRO A 28 3.73 -6.00 -14.76
CA PRO A 28 3.10 -6.32 -13.49
C PRO A 28 4.12 -6.56 -12.37
N ALA A 29 5.20 -7.30 -12.67
CA ALA A 29 6.29 -7.54 -11.72
C ALA A 29 6.90 -6.24 -11.17
N ARG A 30 7.18 -5.24 -12.01
CA ARG A 30 7.75 -3.95 -11.55
C ARG A 30 6.79 -3.18 -10.66
N ILE A 31 5.49 -3.19 -10.96
CA ILE A 31 4.46 -2.51 -10.16
C ILE A 31 4.35 -3.18 -8.79
N LEU A 32 4.27 -4.52 -8.75
CA LEU A 32 4.22 -5.29 -7.52
C LEU A 32 5.45 -5.02 -6.64
N THR A 33 6.65 -5.08 -7.22
CA THR A 33 7.90 -4.76 -6.49
C THR A 33 7.89 -3.34 -5.96
N ALA A 34 7.44 -2.35 -6.74
CA ALA A 34 7.37 -0.96 -6.29
C ALA A 34 6.43 -0.78 -5.08
N PHE A 35 5.30 -1.50 -5.05
CA PHE A 35 4.38 -1.47 -3.91
C PHE A 35 5.00 -2.07 -2.65
N VAL A 36 5.67 -3.22 -2.77
CA VAL A 36 6.35 -3.84 -1.63
C VAL A 36 7.49 -2.94 -1.12
N VAL A 37 8.34 -2.43 -2.01
CA VAL A 37 9.47 -1.55 -1.66
C VAL A 37 8.98 -0.24 -1.04
N SER A 38 7.92 0.36 -1.56
CA SER A 38 7.35 1.58 -0.95
C SER A 38 6.79 1.31 0.44
N GLY A 39 6.17 0.14 0.67
CA GLY A 39 5.78 -0.32 2.01
C GLY A 39 6.95 -0.41 2.99
N VAL A 40 8.06 -1.02 2.56
CA VAL A 40 9.30 -1.11 3.34
C VAL A 40 9.86 0.28 3.68
N ILE A 41 9.98 1.16 2.68
CA ILE A 41 10.51 2.51 2.86
C ILE A 41 9.65 3.31 3.82
N LEU A 42 8.32 3.32 3.62
CA LEU A 42 7.37 4.01 4.48
C LEU A 42 7.40 3.48 5.92
N SER A 43 7.67 2.18 6.10
CA SER A 43 7.86 1.57 7.41
C SER A 43 9.16 2.04 8.07
N ALA A 44 10.26 2.04 7.32
CA ALA A 44 11.59 2.46 7.81
C ALA A 44 11.61 3.92 8.29
N ILE A 45 10.85 4.80 7.64
CA ILE A 45 10.69 6.22 8.06
C ILE A 45 9.56 6.43 9.09
N GLY A 46 8.93 5.35 9.57
CA GLY A 46 7.91 5.39 10.63
C GLY A 46 6.53 5.90 10.20
N LEU A 47 6.27 6.06 8.90
CA LEU A 47 4.99 6.57 8.38
C LEU A 47 3.94 5.48 8.17
N TYR A 48 4.34 4.22 7.97
CA TYR A 48 3.38 3.14 7.69
C TYR A 48 2.60 2.68 8.93
N GLU A 49 3.23 2.63 10.10
CA GLU A 49 2.57 2.19 11.34
C GLU A 49 1.40 3.14 11.76
N PRO A 50 1.52 4.48 11.69
CA PRO A 50 0.39 5.39 11.84
C PRO A 50 -0.71 5.18 10.79
N LEU A 51 -0.34 4.89 9.54
CA LEU A 51 -1.29 4.63 8.46
C LEU A 51 -2.13 3.37 8.75
N VAL A 52 -1.48 2.30 9.24
CA VAL A 52 -2.17 1.08 9.69
C VAL A 52 -3.09 1.35 10.88
N LYS A 53 -2.66 2.15 11.85
CA LYS A 53 -3.52 2.55 12.99
C LYS A 53 -4.75 3.38 12.54
N PHE A 54 -4.59 4.19 11.49
CA PHE A 54 -5.67 5.01 10.95
C PHE A 54 -6.67 4.22 10.08
N ALA A 55 -6.16 3.37 9.19
CA ALA A 55 -6.94 2.70 8.13
C ALA A 55 -7.22 1.21 8.38
N GLY A 56 -6.53 0.58 9.33
CA GLY A 56 -6.62 -0.86 9.61
C GLY A 56 -6.34 -1.69 8.35
N ALA A 57 -7.30 -2.56 8.01
CA ALA A 57 -7.24 -3.43 6.84
C ALA A 57 -7.01 -2.68 5.52
N GLY A 58 -7.44 -1.42 5.42
CA GLY A 58 -7.21 -0.59 4.23
C GLY A 58 -5.73 -0.30 3.95
N ALA A 59 -4.86 -0.40 4.96
CA ALA A 59 -3.41 -0.26 4.80
C ALA A 59 -2.65 -1.57 5.07
N SER A 60 -3.15 -2.49 5.89
CA SER A 60 -2.42 -3.73 6.18
C SER A 60 -2.57 -4.82 5.12
N VAL A 61 -3.67 -4.84 4.35
CA VAL A 61 -3.95 -5.88 3.33
C VAL A 61 -3.28 -5.62 1.98
N PRO A 62 -3.17 -4.37 1.45
CA PRO A 62 -2.49 -4.12 0.19
C PRO A 62 -1.00 -4.53 0.20
N LEU A 63 -0.38 -4.62 -0.99
CA LEU A 63 1.04 -5.00 -1.14
C LEU A 63 2.02 -4.09 -0.39
N THR A 64 1.67 -2.82 -0.21
CA THR A 64 2.42 -1.89 0.65
C THR A 64 2.39 -2.34 2.11
N GLY A 65 1.31 -2.99 2.56
CA GLY A 65 1.16 -3.57 3.89
C GLY A 65 2.03 -4.81 4.06
N PHE A 66 2.14 -5.65 3.03
CA PHE A 66 3.12 -6.73 3.01
C PHE A 66 4.57 -6.20 3.14
N GLY A 67 4.91 -5.12 2.42
CA GLY A 67 6.21 -4.45 2.58
C GLY A 67 6.47 -3.96 4.01
N HIS A 68 5.47 -3.38 4.67
CA HIS A 68 5.57 -2.99 6.08
C HIS A 68 5.80 -4.18 7.01
N LEU A 69 5.13 -5.32 6.78
CA LEU A 69 5.32 -6.55 7.58
C LEU A 69 6.73 -7.13 7.45
N LEU A 70 7.37 -7.00 6.27
CA LEU A 70 8.75 -7.44 6.08
C LEU A 70 9.77 -6.53 6.77
N ALA A 71 9.41 -5.27 7.01
CA ALA A 71 10.28 -4.24 7.60
C ALA A 71 10.09 -4.07 9.11
N LYS A 72 9.15 -4.80 9.71
CA LYS A 72 8.81 -4.77 11.14
C LYS A 72 9.55 -5.86 11.90
#